data_AF-A0A1C6DHR0-F1
#
_entry.id   AF-A0A1C6DHR0-F1
#
_cell.length_a   1.000
_cell.length_b   1.000
_cell.length_c   1.000
_cell.angle_alpha   90.00
_cell.angle_beta   90.00
_cell.angle_gamma   90.00
#
_symmetry.space_group_name_H-M   'P 1'
#
loop_
_entity.id
_entity.type
_entity.pdbx_description
1 polymer ?
#
loop_
_entity_poly.entity_id
_entity_poly.type
_entity_poly.pdbx_seq_one_letter_code
_entity_poly.pdbx_strand_id
1 'polypeptide(L)'
;MIRYSDEMKVWLFDLAHGNLEEKDIIVGFIKYYVLFDCTIQDVKRDIIFHTNYGNCGCVSALNSLLIALEHIVSNTNEVMA
;
A
#
# COMPACT_ATOMS: atom_id res chain seq x y z
N MET A 1 6.67 -1.65 -16.63
CA MET A 1 6.65 -1.67 -15.15
C MET A 1 7.09 -3.05 -14.70
N ILE A 2 7.96 -3.13 -13.68
CA ILE A 2 8.46 -4.40 -13.15
C ILE A 2 8.10 -4.45 -11.66
N ARG A 3 7.39 -5.50 -11.25
CA ARG A 3 7.14 -5.81 -9.83
C ARG A 3 8.46 -6.28 -9.20
N TYR A 4 8.75 -5.86 -7.97
CA TYR A 4 10.03 -6.04 -7.26
C TYR A 4 11.22 -5.18 -7.70
N SER A 5 10.95 -3.99 -8.24
CA SER A 5 11.99 -2.95 -8.37
C SER A 5 12.48 -2.46 -7.01
N ASP A 6 13.64 -1.80 -6.97
CA ASP A 6 14.14 -1.20 -5.72
C ASP A 6 13.20 -0.10 -5.21
N GLU A 7 12.53 0.62 -6.10
CA GLU A 7 11.48 1.58 -5.73
C GLU A 7 10.29 0.91 -5.01
N MET A 8 9.89 -0.30 -5.42
CA MET A 8 8.82 -1.04 -4.75
C MET A 8 9.26 -1.45 -3.34
N LYS A 9 10.53 -1.89 -3.18
CA LYS A 9 11.05 -2.28 -1.87
C LYS A 9 11.08 -1.10 -0.89
N VAL A 10 11.52 0.07 -1.37
CA VAL A 10 11.49 1.31 -0.58
C VAL A 10 10.06 1.65 -0.19
N TRP A 11 9.14 1.66 -1.16
CA TRP A 11 7.72 1.92 -0.88
C TRP A 11 7.12 0.95 0.15
N LEU A 12 7.42 -0.34 0.04
CA LEU A 12 6.93 -1.35 0.98
C LEU A 12 7.49 -1.14 2.39
N PHE A 13 8.76 -0.75 2.48
CA PHE A 13 9.42 -0.42 3.75
C PHE A 13 8.76 0.81 4.39
N ASP A 14 8.56 1.88 3.64
CA ASP A 14 7.95 3.12 4.13
C ASP A 14 6.48 2.93 4.51
N LEU A 15 5.75 2.08 3.77
CA LEU A 15 4.37 1.70 4.12
C LEU A 15 4.33 0.97 5.46
N ALA A 16 5.21 -0.02 5.66
CA ALA A 16 5.27 -0.77 6.93
C ALA A 16 5.76 0.09 8.11
N HIS A 17 6.55 1.13 7.82
CA HIS A 17 6.99 2.10 8.82
C HIS A 17 5.94 3.17 9.15
N GLY A 18 5.01 3.46 8.22
CA GLY A 18 4.04 4.55 8.35
C GLY A 18 4.57 5.92 7.92
N ASN A 19 5.55 5.96 7.00
CA ASN A 19 6.21 7.19 6.52
C ASN A 19 5.62 7.76 5.24
N LEU A 20 4.57 7.15 4.69
CA LEU A 20 3.97 7.57 3.42
C LEU A 20 2.78 8.49 3.64
N GLU A 21 2.69 9.52 2.81
CA GLU A 21 1.45 10.29 2.65
C GLU A 21 0.39 9.47 1.90
N GLU A 22 -0.88 9.81 2.10
CA GLU A 22 -2.02 9.08 1.54
C GLU A 22 -1.92 8.89 0.02
N LYS A 23 -1.52 9.95 -0.70
CA LYS A 23 -1.31 9.90 -2.15
C LYS A 23 -0.26 8.86 -2.55
N ASP A 24 0.85 8.80 -1.81
CA ASP A 24 1.96 7.89 -2.13
C ASP A 24 1.63 6.44 -1.78
N ILE A 25 0.84 6.22 -0.74
CA ILE A 25 0.24 4.92 -0.42
C ILE A 25 -0.58 4.43 -1.62
N ILE A 26 -1.48 5.26 -2.13
CA ILE A 26 -2.40 4.84 -3.20
C ILE A 26 -1.66 4.64 -4.52
N VAL A 27 -0.82 5.59 -4.91
CA VAL A 27 -0.07 5.51 -6.16
C VAL A 27 0.83 4.29 -6.16
N GLY A 28 1.53 4.00 -5.07
CA GLY A 28 2.38 2.82 -4.98
C GLY A 28 1.58 1.51 -4.94
N PHE A 29 0.44 1.47 -4.24
CA PHE A 29 -0.44 0.31 -4.25
C PHE A 29 -0.95 0.00 -5.66
N ILE A 30 -1.38 1.02 -6.41
CA ILE A 30 -1.81 0.84 -7.81
C ILE A 30 -0.64 0.38 -8.69
N LYS A 31 0.49 1.08 -8.60
CA LYS A 31 1.68 0.84 -9.43
C LYS A 31 2.27 -0.54 -9.24
N TYR A 32 2.36 -1.03 -8.00
CA TYR A 32 3.08 -2.27 -7.68
C TYR A 32 2.17 -3.49 -7.47
N TYR A 33 0.88 -3.29 -7.21
CA TYR A 33 -0.05 -4.39 -6.92
C TYR A 33 -1.24 -4.42 -7.89
N VAL A 34 -2.06 -3.36 -7.96
CA VAL A 34 -3.33 -3.40 -8.74
C VAL A 34 -3.09 -3.67 -10.22
N LEU A 35 -2.11 -3.01 -10.84
CA LEU A 35 -1.78 -3.21 -12.26
C LEU A 35 -1.20 -4.61 -12.56
N PHE A 36 -0.88 -5.40 -11.53
CA PHE A 36 -0.36 -6.76 -11.61
C PHE A 36 -1.36 -7.80 -11.09
N ASP A 37 -2.66 -7.46 -11.03
CA ASP A 37 -3.73 -8.34 -10.53
C ASP A 37 -3.49 -8.82 -9.08
N CYS A 38 -2.73 -8.02 -8.31
CA CYS A 38 -2.46 -8.30 -6.91
C CYS A 38 -3.41 -7.52 -5.99
N THR A 39 -3.59 -8.06 -4.79
CA THR A 39 -4.54 -7.59 -3.79
C THR A 39 -3.83 -7.10 -2.52
N ILE A 40 -4.60 -6.61 -1.56
CA ILE A 40 -4.12 -6.26 -0.22
C ILE A 40 -3.45 -7.47 0.47
N GLN A 41 -3.89 -8.70 0.19
CA GLN A 41 -3.24 -9.91 0.73
C GLN A 41 -1.81 -10.09 0.23
N ASP A 42 -1.52 -9.64 -1.00
CA ASP A 42 -0.17 -9.72 -1.55
C ASP A 42 0.75 -8.68 -0.91
N VAL A 43 0.24 -7.49 -0.55
CA VAL A 43 0.97 -6.51 0.27
C VAL A 43 1.32 -7.12 1.63
N LYS A 44 0.36 -7.76 2.29
CA LYS A 44 0.60 -8.46 3.56
C LYS A 44 1.68 -9.54 3.42
N ARG A 45 1.59 -10.37 2.37
CA ARG A 45 2.58 -11.41 2.09
C ARG A 45 3.96 -10.81 1.90
N ASP A 46 4.08 -9.76 1.10
CA ASP A 46 5.36 -9.11 0.84
C ASP A 46 5.93 -8.45 2.10
N ILE A 47 5.12 -7.85 2.98
CA ILE A 47 5.61 -7.34 4.28
C ILE A 47 6.16 -8.48 5.14
N ILE A 48 5.45 -9.61 5.24
CA ILE A 48 5.87 -10.74 6.08
C ILE A 48 7.16 -11.38 5.59
N PHE A 49 7.28 -11.59 4.28
CA PHE A 49 8.37 -12.40 3.71
C PHE A 49 9.50 -11.58 3.08
N HIS A 50 9.26 -10.31 2.76
CA HIS A 50 10.24 -9.46 2.05
C HIS A 50 10.61 -8.19 2.84
N THR A 51 10.24 -8.09 4.12
CA THR A 51 10.70 -7.03 5.03
C THR A 51 11.05 -7.60 6.41
N ASN A 52 11.74 -6.81 7.23
CA ASN A 52 12.07 -7.18 8.61
C ASN A 52 10.95 -6.86 9.62
N TYR A 53 9.79 -6.37 9.18
CA TYR A 53 8.72 -5.91 10.08
C TYR A 53 7.76 -7.02 10.55
N GLY A 54 7.70 -8.13 9.81
CA GLY A 54 6.84 -9.27 10.14
C GLY A 54 5.37 -8.90 10.33
N ASN A 55 4.68 -9.63 11.22
CA ASN A 55 3.24 -9.42 11.49
C ASN A 55 2.93 -8.02 12.07
N CYS A 56 3.83 -7.44 12.85
CA CYS A 56 3.62 -6.11 13.45
C CYS A 56 3.55 -5.02 12.37
N GLY A 57 4.44 -5.05 11.38
CA GLY A 57 4.41 -4.11 10.26
C GLY A 57 3.16 -4.23 9.40
N CYS A 58 2.59 -5.44 9.30
CA CYS A 58 1.36 -5.65 8.56
C CYS A 58 0.19 -4.85 9.14
N VAL A 59 0.07 -4.80 10.47
CA VAL A 59 -1.07 -4.09 11.11
C VAL A 59 -1.03 -2.61 10.75
N SER A 60 0.14 -1.98 10.88
CA SER A 60 0.30 -0.56 10.53
C SER A 60 0.06 -0.30 9.05
N ALA A 61 0.76 -1.05 8.19
CA ALA A 61 0.65 -0.89 6.73
C ALA A 61 -0.77 -1.09 6.20
N LEU A 62 -1.46 -2.14 6.66
CA LEU A 62 -2.79 -2.46 6.17
C LEU A 62 -3.82 -1.43 6.67
N ASN A 63 -3.69 -0.96 7.92
CA ASN A 63 -4.55 0.11 8.41
C ASN A 63 -4.37 1.39 7.60
N SER A 64 -3.13 1.84 7.38
CA SER A 64 -2.85 3.03 6.57
C SER A 64 -3.35 2.90 5.13
N LEU A 65 -3.18 1.72 4.52
CA LEU A 65 -3.68 1.44 3.17
C LEU A 65 -5.20 1.47 3.09
N LEU A 66 -5.89 0.85 4.05
CA LEU A 66 -7.36 0.82 4.09
C LEU A 66 -7.93 2.22 4.29
N ILE A 67 -7.39 2.99 5.24
CA ILE A 67 -7.80 4.38 5.48
C ILE A 67 -7.63 5.23 4.21
N ALA A 68 -6.48 5.11 3.54
CA ALA A 68 -6.23 5.83 2.29
C ALA A 68 -7.25 5.49 1.19
N LEU A 69 -7.61 4.21 1.07
CA LEU A 69 -8.61 3.76 0.09
C LEU A 69 -10.01 4.29 0.44
N GLU A 70 -10.40 4.23 1.72
CA GLU A 70 -11.68 4.74 2.20
C GLU A 70 -11.84 6.25 1.99
N HIS A 71 -10.77 7.01 2.22
CA HIS A 71 -10.74 8.45 1.97
C HIS A 71 -10.93 8.76 0.48
N ILE A 72 -10.24 8.04 -0.42
CA ILE A 72 -10.43 8.23 -1.87
C ILE A 72 -11.88 7.97 -2.28
N VAL A 73 -12.48 6.88 -1.79
CA VAL A 73 -13.88 6.55 -2.12
C VAL A 73 -14.82 7.62 -1.58
N SER A 74 -14.61 8.08 -0.35
CA SER A 74 -15.44 9.11 0.30
C SER A 74 -15.34 10.46 -0.42
N ASN A 75 -14.13 10.89 -0.77
CA ASN A 75 -13.89 12.14 -1.49
C ASN A 75 -14.43 12.11 -2.92
N THR A 76 -14.50 10.93 -3.55
CA THR A 76 -15.09 10.77 -4.89
C THR A 76 -16.61 10.97 -4.86
N ASN A 77 -17.27 10.61 -3.75
CA ASN A 77 -18.72 10.78 -3.60
C ASN A 77 -19.15 12.25 -3.47
N GLU A 78 -18.27 13.14 -3.02
CA GLU A 78 -18.54 14.59 -2.96
C GLU A 78 -18.48 15.28 -4.33
N VAL A 79 -17.72 14.72 -5.29
CA VAL A 79 -17.56 15.29 -6.63
C VAL A 79 -18.66 14.83 -7.60
N MET A 80 -19.37 13.74 -7.27
CA MET A 80 -20.45 13.19 -8.09
C MET A 80 -21.86 13.48 -7.54
N ALA A 81 -21.98 14.20 -6.43
CA ALA A 81 -23.24 14.67 -5.85
C ALA A 81 -23.57 16.09 -6.33
#